data_AF-A0A4Y3KSV4-F1
#
_entry.id   AF-A0A4Y3KSV4-F1
#
_cell.length_a   1.000
_cell.length_b   1.000
_cell.length_c   1.000
_cell.angle_alpha   90.00
_cell.angle_beta   90.00
_cell.angle_gamma   90.00
#
_symmetry.space_group_name_H-M   'P 1'
#
loop_
_entity.id
_entity.type
_entity.pdbx_description
1 polymer ?
#
loop_
_entity_poly.entity_id
_entity_poly.type
_entity_poly.pdbx_seq_one_letter_code
_entity_poly.pdbx_strand_id
1 'polypeptide(L)'
;MTQTIEVPAPEGASTTPAPKVRGRWALSWHGVRTVAALELRQRVRSTRWIVALVVWTVVVGAITLLMFGALDALFGGIDDVESDNSGRGPLLFAAVTFLVLGLGLLVTPTLSSTSVNGDRNAGTLATLQVTLLSPAEIALGKLLAAWAASCAFLVLSVPFLAMATAAGPTPWWSLLRVVLLIAVLLVAVCAIGLGMSALVSRTAGSTVLTFIVVAAVTFIAPLMFGLTYSAVSSHETVRVYGMPSSWNGDTAVQCVWTEEERPIAHTELTWGLLAVNPFVIVADGAGTGDVDSSSSDALGGLRDVVRQVRAGANGQVDECWADDDEFEAARSDDPVWPWGLGLNVLLGAAGYVVAVRRLSVPQRTLPRGTRVA
;
A
#
# COMPACT_ATOMS: atom_id res chain seq x y z
N MET A 1 -81.93 23.19 21.29
CA MET A 1 -81.27 22.27 22.25
C MET A 1 -80.37 21.37 21.43
N THR A 2 -79.08 21.69 21.39
CA THR A 2 -78.07 20.91 20.66
C THR A 2 -77.25 20.19 21.71
N GLN A 3 -77.38 18.87 21.79
CA GLN A 3 -76.73 18.04 22.80
C GLN A 3 -75.31 17.73 22.31
N THR A 4 -74.30 18.38 22.88
CA THR A 4 -72.89 18.04 22.68
C THR A 4 -72.56 16.79 23.47
N ILE A 5 -72.26 15.71 22.75
CA ILE A 5 -71.71 14.47 23.33
C ILE A 5 -70.22 14.71 23.53
N GLU A 6 -69.81 14.81 24.78
CA GLU A 6 -68.40 14.90 25.17
C GLU A 6 -67.84 13.48 25.26
N VAL A 7 -66.99 13.12 24.29
CA VAL A 7 -66.30 11.84 24.26
C VAL A 7 -65.08 11.94 25.18
N PRO A 8 -64.97 11.15 26.26
CA PRO A 8 -63.82 11.20 27.14
C PRO A 8 -62.56 10.72 26.39
N ALA A 9 -61.47 11.47 26.55
CA ALA A 9 -60.17 11.12 25.99
C ALA A 9 -59.69 9.77 26.56
N PRO A 10 -59.08 8.89 25.75
CA PRO A 10 -58.58 7.62 26.25
C PRO A 10 -57.43 7.84 27.23
N GLU A 11 -57.68 7.57 28.51
CA GLU A 11 -56.64 7.40 29.53
C GLU A 11 -55.79 6.17 29.17
N GLY A 12 -54.47 6.36 29.08
CA GLY A 12 -53.53 5.25 28.90
C GLY A 12 -52.74 5.26 27.61
N ALA A 13 -52.29 6.42 27.12
CA ALA A 13 -51.18 6.45 26.15
C ALA A 13 -49.90 5.97 26.85
N SER A 14 -49.68 4.65 26.84
CA SER A 14 -48.38 4.06 27.14
C SER A 14 -47.35 4.75 26.25
N THR A 15 -46.40 5.45 26.85
CA THR A 15 -45.27 6.05 26.13
C THR A 15 -44.46 4.92 25.51
N THR A 16 -44.81 4.51 24.29
CA THR A 16 -44.00 3.61 23.49
C THR A 16 -42.59 4.17 23.48
N PRO A 17 -41.57 3.44 23.98
CA PRO A 17 -40.22 3.97 24.04
C PRO A 17 -39.84 4.38 22.62
N ALA A 18 -39.52 5.67 22.45
CA ALA A 18 -39.15 6.22 21.16
C ALA A 18 -38.06 5.32 20.54
N PRO A 19 -38.20 4.92 19.27
CA PRO A 19 -37.23 4.03 18.65
C PRO A 19 -35.84 4.64 18.81
N LYS A 20 -34.93 3.91 19.48
CA LYS A 20 -33.55 4.36 19.69
C LYS A 20 -32.89 4.49 18.31
N VAL A 21 -32.84 5.73 17.80
CA VAL A 21 -32.13 6.05 16.57
C VAL A 21 -30.66 5.77 16.79
N ARG A 22 -30.14 4.72 16.15
CA ARG A 22 -28.72 4.39 16.21
C ARG A 22 -27.91 5.56 15.66
N GLY A 23 -26.92 6.01 16.42
CA GLY A 23 -26.03 7.08 15.99
C GLY A 23 -25.30 6.71 14.69
N ARG A 24 -24.89 7.72 13.92
CA ARG A 24 -24.19 7.55 12.63
C ARG A 24 -22.92 6.67 12.69
N TRP A 25 -22.30 6.58 13.87
CA TRP A 25 -21.10 5.80 14.17
C TRP A 25 -21.39 4.50 14.94
N ALA A 26 -22.65 4.16 15.17
CA ALA A 26 -23.01 2.94 15.87
C ALA A 26 -22.56 1.73 15.04
N LEU A 27 -21.87 0.79 15.66
CA LEU A 27 -21.35 -0.42 15.00
C LEU A 27 -21.94 -1.65 15.67
N SER A 28 -22.48 -2.54 14.86
CA SER A 28 -22.80 -3.91 15.27
C SER A 28 -22.22 -4.88 14.26
N TRP A 29 -21.58 -5.93 14.78
CA TRP A 29 -20.99 -6.99 13.97
C TRP A 29 -22.01 -7.62 13.01
N HIS A 30 -23.25 -7.81 13.47
CA HIS A 30 -24.34 -8.35 12.67
C HIS A 30 -24.65 -7.48 11.44
N GLY A 31 -24.72 -6.16 11.59
CA GLY A 31 -24.97 -5.25 10.48
C GLY A 31 -23.86 -5.28 9.44
N VAL A 32 -22.61 -5.12 9.89
CA VAL A 32 -21.41 -5.15 9.05
C VAL A 32 -21.30 -6.46 8.27
N ARG A 33 -21.45 -7.61 8.97
CA ARG A 33 -21.38 -8.94 8.36
C ARG A 33 -22.47 -9.15 7.32
N THR A 34 -23.68 -8.66 7.58
CA THR A 34 -24.81 -8.81 6.64
C THR A 34 -24.53 -8.07 5.34
N VAL A 35 -24.09 -6.81 5.41
CA VAL A 35 -23.73 -6.02 4.23
C VAL A 35 -22.56 -6.66 3.48
N ALA A 36 -21.48 -7.03 4.18
CA ALA A 36 -20.32 -7.64 3.57
C ALA A 36 -20.65 -8.97 2.87
N ALA A 37 -21.45 -9.83 3.51
CA ALA A 37 -21.85 -11.11 2.95
C ALA A 37 -22.73 -10.96 1.72
N LEU A 38 -23.63 -9.97 1.68
CA LEU A 38 -24.47 -9.70 0.51
C LEU A 38 -23.63 -9.27 -0.69
N GLU A 39 -22.72 -8.30 -0.49
CA GLU A 39 -21.79 -7.81 -1.51
C GLU A 39 -20.90 -8.93 -2.05
N LEU A 40 -20.30 -9.74 -1.17
CA LEU A 40 -19.45 -10.86 -1.57
C LEU A 40 -20.23 -11.93 -2.36
N ARG A 41 -21.46 -12.27 -1.93
CA ARG A 41 -22.30 -13.22 -2.67
C ARG A 41 -22.66 -12.71 -4.06
N GLN A 42 -22.92 -11.41 -4.20
CA GLN A 42 -23.18 -10.81 -5.51
C GLN A 42 -21.94 -10.89 -6.43
N ARG A 43 -20.75 -10.63 -5.89
CA ARG A 43 -19.48 -10.76 -6.64
C ARG A 43 -19.22 -12.19 -7.08
N VAL A 44 -19.32 -13.16 -6.17
CA VAL A 44 -19.06 -14.58 -6.46
C VAL A 44 -20.02 -15.17 -7.51
N ARG A 45 -21.26 -14.67 -7.57
CA ARG A 45 -22.25 -15.08 -8.59
C ARG A 45 -21.99 -14.50 -9.98
N SER A 46 -21.10 -13.50 -10.10
CA SER A 46 -20.79 -12.88 -11.38
C SER A 46 -19.76 -13.68 -12.14
N THR A 47 -20.07 -14.08 -13.38
CA THR A 47 -19.08 -14.72 -14.28
C THR A 47 -17.85 -13.83 -14.48
N ARG A 48 -18.03 -12.51 -14.47
CA ARG A 48 -16.93 -11.54 -14.60
C ARG A 48 -15.90 -11.67 -13.48
N TRP A 49 -16.36 -12.01 -12.27
CA TRP A 49 -15.49 -12.19 -11.11
C TRP A 49 -14.62 -13.45 -11.26
N ILE A 50 -15.23 -14.57 -11.66
CA ILE A 50 -14.50 -15.83 -11.91
C ILE A 50 -13.47 -15.64 -13.02
N VAL A 51 -13.86 -15.01 -14.13
CA VAL A 51 -12.95 -14.69 -15.23
C VAL A 51 -11.79 -13.81 -14.75
N ALA A 52 -12.05 -12.78 -13.93
CA ALA A 52 -10.99 -11.93 -13.39
C ALA A 52 -9.98 -12.71 -12.54
N LEU A 53 -10.45 -13.63 -11.67
CA LEU A 53 -9.56 -14.47 -10.84
C LEU A 53 -8.72 -15.43 -11.69
N VAL A 54 -9.32 -16.04 -12.72
CA VAL A 54 -8.60 -16.93 -13.67
C VAL A 54 -7.55 -16.14 -14.44
N VAL A 55 -7.94 -15.01 -15.05
CA VAL A 55 -7.00 -14.15 -15.80
C VAL A 55 -5.87 -13.68 -14.90
N TRP A 56 -6.16 -13.25 -13.68
CA TRP A 56 -5.14 -12.87 -12.70
C TRP A 56 -4.14 -14.01 -12.45
N THR A 57 -4.65 -15.20 -12.13
CA THR A 57 -3.81 -16.37 -11.83
C THR A 57 -2.95 -16.75 -13.03
N VAL A 58 -3.52 -16.74 -14.24
CA VAL A 58 -2.80 -17.04 -15.48
C VAL A 58 -1.73 -15.98 -15.76
N VAL A 59 -2.05 -14.69 -15.63
CA VAL A 59 -1.10 -13.59 -15.87
C VAL A 59 0.05 -13.63 -14.87
N VAL A 60 -0.26 -13.69 -13.57
CA VAL A 60 0.78 -13.74 -12.51
C VAL A 60 1.62 -15.00 -12.65
N GLY A 61 0.99 -16.15 -12.89
CA GLY A 61 1.70 -17.41 -13.06
C GLY A 61 2.57 -17.45 -14.32
N ALA A 62 2.06 -17.00 -15.46
CA ALA A 62 2.82 -16.93 -16.70
C ALA A 62 4.02 -15.98 -16.57
N ILE A 63 3.82 -14.78 -16.02
CA ILE A 63 4.92 -13.83 -15.80
C ILE A 63 5.94 -14.40 -14.82
N THR A 64 5.50 -15.04 -13.74
CA THR A 64 6.41 -15.69 -12.78
C THR A 64 7.25 -16.78 -13.47
N LEU A 65 6.62 -17.69 -14.22
CA LEU A 65 7.34 -18.74 -14.95
C LEU A 65 8.30 -18.17 -16.01
N LEU A 66 7.91 -17.08 -16.69
CA LEU A 66 8.79 -16.37 -17.61
C LEU A 66 9.98 -15.74 -16.89
N MET A 67 9.80 -15.16 -15.70
CA MET A 67 10.90 -14.62 -14.89
C MET A 67 11.86 -15.73 -14.46
N PHE A 68 11.34 -16.89 -14.05
CA PHE A 68 12.16 -18.07 -13.74
C PHE A 68 13.00 -18.50 -14.95
N GLY A 69 12.37 -18.67 -16.12
CA GLY A 69 13.09 -19.07 -17.34
C GLY A 69 14.07 -18.01 -17.84
N ALA A 70 13.75 -16.72 -17.71
CA ALA A 70 14.62 -15.62 -18.11
C ALA A 70 15.89 -15.56 -17.24
N LEU A 71 15.76 -15.72 -15.92
CA LEU A 71 16.92 -15.75 -15.03
C LEU A 71 17.75 -17.02 -15.23
N ASP A 72 17.12 -18.16 -15.46
CA ASP A 72 17.84 -19.39 -15.80
C ASP A 72 18.66 -19.23 -17.09
N ALA A 73 18.08 -18.62 -18.14
CA ALA A 73 18.80 -18.34 -19.38
C ALA A 73 19.92 -17.30 -19.22
N LEU A 74 19.74 -16.29 -18.36
CA LEU A 74 20.73 -15.24 -18.10
C LEU A 74 21.93 -15.75 -17.30
N PHE A 75 21.70 -16.62 -16.33
CA PHE A 75 22.71 -17.03 -15.36
C PHE A 75 23.15 -18.50 -15.50
N GLY A 76 22.48 -19.31 -16.31
CA GLY A 76 22.70 -20.75 -16.46
C GLY A 76 23.82 -21.19 -17.41
N GLY A 77 24.44 -20.25 -18.14
CA GLY A 77 25.56 -20.54 -19.07
C GLY A 77 26.97 -20.46 -18.45
N ILE A 78 27.07 -20.27 -17.14
CA ILE A 78 28.35 -20.16 -16.41
C ILE A 78 28.59 -21.50 -15.68
N ASP A 79 29.22 -22.46 -16.36
CA ASP A 79 29.43 -23.84 -15.90
C ASP A 79 30.58 -24.02 -14.86
N ASP A 80 31.27 -22.94 -14.44
CA ASP A 80 32.54 -23.05 -13.68
C ASP A 80 32.55 -22.45 -12.27
N VAL A 81 31.41 -22.11 -11.67
CA VAL A 81 31.39 -21.72 -10.25
C VAL A 81 30.24 -22.43 -9.55
N GLU A 82 30.61 -23.19 -8.52
CA GLU A 82 29.74 -23.73 -7.47
C GLU A 82 28.44 -22.93 -7.37
N SER A 83 27.35 -23.55 -7.82
CA SER A 83 26.07 -22.92 -8.14
C SER A 83 25.59 -21.99 -7.04
N ASP A 84 25.89 -20.70 -7.18
CA ASP A 84 25.48 -19.66 -6.24
C ASP A 84 23.99 -19.35 -6.45
N ASN A 85 23.13 -20.29 -6.05
CA ASN A 85 21.68 -20.11 -5.94
C ASN A 85 21.33 -18.98 -4.95
N SER A 86 22.31 -18.43 -4.23
CA SER A 86 22.17 -17.34 -3.28
C SER A 86 21.71 -16.04 -3.94
N GLY A 87 22.09 -15.76 -5.19
CA GLY A 87 21.67 -14.54 -5.89
C GLY A 87 20.31 -14.63 -6.61
N ARG A 88 19.99 -15.76 -7.24
CA ARG A 88 18.83 -15.85 -8.16
C ARG A 88 17.48 -15.83 -7.44
N GLY A 89 17.34 -16.55 -6.33
CA GLY A 89 16.06 -16.67 -5.63
C GLY A 89 15.57 -15.36 -4.97
N PRO A 90 16.43 -14.57 -4.29
CA PRO A 90 16.04 -13.27 -3.74
C PRO A 90 15.57 -12.28 -4.83
N LEU A 91 16.22 -12.27 -6.00
CA LEU A 91 15.75 -11.50 -7.17
C LEU A 91 14.36 -11.94 -7.63
N LEU A 92 14.11 -13.25 -7.74
CA LEU A 92 12.79 -13.78 -8.11
C LEU A 92 11.72 -13.38 -7.09
N PHE A 93 12.02 -13.53 -5.81
CA PHE A 93 11.11 -13.17 -4.73
C PHE A 93 10.78 -11.66 -4.77
N ALA A 94 11.78 -10.81 -4.96
CA ALA A 94 11.60 -9.37 -5.11
C ALA A 94 10.75 -9.01 -6.34
N ALA A 95 11.06 -9.58 -7.50
CA ALA A 95 10.37 -9.32 -8.75
C ALA A 95 8.88 -9.73 -8.69
N VAL A 96 8.60 -10.94 -8.19
CA VAL A 96 7.22 -11.42 -8.03
C VAL A 96 6.47 -10.58 -6.97
N THR A 97 7.14 -10.19 -5.88
CA THR A 97 6.56 -9.31 -4.86
C THR A 97 6.15 -7.96 -5.44
N PHE A 98 7.03 -7.30 -6.20
CA PHE A 98 6.73 -6.03 -6.86
C PHE A 98 5.65 -6.17 -7.93
N LEU A 99 5.64 -7.27 -8.69
CA LEU A 99 4.58 -7.58 -9.64
C LEU A 99 3.21 -7.69 -8.96
N VAL A 100 3.11 -8.51 -7.90
CA VAL A 100 1.86 -8.75 -7.17
C VAL A 100 1.37 -7.47 -6.50
N LEU A 101 2.26 -6.71 -5.86
CA LEU A 101 1.93 -5.42 -5.27
C LEU A 101 1.45 -4.43 -6.34
N GLY A 102 2.19 -4.27 -7.45
CA GLY A 102 1.86 -3.33 -8.52
C GLY A 102 0.51 -3.64 -9.17
N LEU A 103 0.27 -4.91 -9.52
CA LEU A 103 -1.03 -5.34 -10.05
C LEU A 103 -2.15 -5.20 -9.00
N GLY A 104 -1.85 -5.46 -7.72
CA GLY A 104 -2.79 -5.30 -6.62
C GLY A 104 -3.23 -3.84 -6.44
N LEU A 105 -2.30 -2.90 -6.57
CA LEU A 105 -2.54 -1.46 -6.55
C LEU A 105 -3.31 -0.95 -7.78
N LEU A 106 -3.27 -1.68 -8.91
CA LEU A 106 -4.05 -1.37 -10.10
C LEU A 106 -5.49 -1.91 -10.03
N VAL A 107 -5.65 -3.15 -9.57
CA VAL A 107 -6.97 -3.81 -9.50
C VAL A 107 -7.81 -3.26 -8.36
N THR A 108 -7.21 -3.03 -7.18
CA THR A 108 -7.95 -2.68 -5.97
C THR A 108 -8.77 -1.38 -6.05
N PRO A 109 -8.25 -0.27 -6.63
CA PRO A 109 -9.03 0.93 -6.88
C PRO A 109 -10.34 0.64 -7.63
N THR A 110 -10.30 -0.19 -8.67
CA THR A 110 -11.48 -0.51 -9.49
C THR A 110 -12.58 -1.23 -8.70
N LEU A 111 -12.19 -2.03 -7.71
CA LEU A 111 -13.10 -2.83 -6.88
C LEU A 111 -13.82 -2.01 -5.80
N SER A 112 -13.25 -0.85 -5.40
CA SER A 112 -13.77 -0.02 -4.32
C SER A 112 -14.27 1.37 -4.75
N SER A 113 -13.65 1.99 -5.77
CA SER A 113 -13.99 3.35 -6.23
C SER A 113 -15.41 3.48 -6.79
N THR A 114 -16.03 2.35 -7.14
CA THR A 114 -17.39 2.26 -7.68
C THR A 114 -18.41 1.78 -6.64
N SER A 115 -18.00 1.49 -5.41
CA SER A 115 -18.87 0.85 -4.40
C SER A 115 -20.09 1.69 -4.01
N VAL A 116 -19.95 2.98 -3.73
CA VAL A 116 -21.09 3.85 -3.35
C VAL A 116 -21.82 4.35 -4.59
N ASN A 117 -21.08 4.73 -5.63
CA ASN A 117 -21.67 5.16 -6.89
C ASN A 117 -22.43 4.05 -7.62
N GLY A 118 -22.05 2.78 -7.42
CA GLY A 118 -22.76 1.60 -7.92
C GLY A 118 -24.17 1.52 -7.36
N ASP A 119 -24.33 1.70 -6.04
CA ASP A 119 -25.66 1.73 -5.41
C ASP A 119 -26.51 2.91 -5.89
N ARG A 120 -25.87 4.08 -6.08
CA ARG A 120 -26.57 5.26 -6.62
C ARG A 120 -27.11 4.97 -8.01
N ASN A 121 -26.28 4.39 -8.88
CA ASN A 121 -26.66 4.07 -10.25
C ASN A 121 -27.70 2.95 -10.33
N ALA A 122 -27.70 2.02 -9.37
CA ALA A 122 -28.67 0.93 -9.27
C ALA A 122 -29.99 1.34 -8.58
N GLY A 123 -30.11 2.57 -8.09
CA GLY A 123 -31.29 3.04 -7.34
C GLY A 123 -31.44 2.42 -5.94
N THR A 124 -30.47 1.64 -5.48
CA THR A 124 -30.56 0.89 -4.21
C THR A 124 -30.15 1.71 -2.98
N LEU A 125 -29.51 2.87 -3.20
CA LEU A 125 -29.01 3.71 -2.10
C LEU A 125 -30.13 4.26 -1.21
N ALA A 126 -31.27 4.65 -1.80
CA ALA A 126 -32.43 5.12 -1.03
C ALA A 126 -33.01 4.01 -0.15
N THR A 127 -33.12 2.78 -0.69
CA THR A 127 -33.60 1.61 0.05
C THR A 127 -32.66 1.27 1.21
N LEU A 128 -31.35 1.32 1.01
CA LEU A 128 -30.36 1.07 2.07
C LEU A 128 -30.41 2.12 3.19
N GLN A 129 -30.69 3.39 2.87
CA GLN A 129 -30.80 4.46 3.86
C GLN A 129 -32.09 4.41 4.71
N VAL A 130 -33.10 3.64 4.28
CA VAL A 130 -34.34 3.42 5.05
C VAL A 130 -34.22 2.19 5.98
N THR A 131 -33.13 1.42 5.86
CA THR A 131 -32.87 0.30 6.77
C THR A 131 -32.40 0.76 8.15
N LEU A 132 -32.49 -0.14 9.14
CA LEU A 132 -32.02 0.08 10.51
C LEU A 132 -30.48 0.08 10.66
N LEU A 133 -29.73 0.01 9.55
CA LEU A 133 -28.27 0.01 9.53
C LEU A 133 -27.72 1.43 9.67
N SER A 134 -26.64 1.58 10.44
CA SER A 134 -25.92 2.85 10.52
C SER A 134 -25.07 3.09 9.26
N PRO A 135 -24.80 4.35 8.89
CA PRO A 135 -23.86 4.68 7.82
C PRO A 135 -22.46 4.06 8.00
N ALA A 136 -21.98 3.94 9.24
CA ALA A 136 -20.71 3.28 9.55
C ALA A 136 -20.75 1.78 9.28
N GLU A 137 -21.85 1.10 9.60
CA GLU A 137 -22.03 -0.33 9.31
C GLU A 137 -22.04 -0.61 7.80
N ILE A 138 -22.71 0.24 7.03
CA ILE A 138 -22.77 0.14 5.56
C ILE A 138 -21.37 0.38 4.96
N ALA A 139 -20.70 1.46 5.35
CA ALA A 139 -19.37 1.79 4.85
C ALA A 139 -18.36 0.69 5.18
N LEU A 140 -18.37 0.18 6.42
CA LEU A 140 -17.43 -0.86 6.85
C LEU A 140 -17.72 -2.20 6.16
N GLY A 141 -18.99 -2.57 6.00
CA GLY A 141 -19.38 -3.77 5.26
C GLY A 141 -18.89 -3.75 3.82
N LYS A 142 -19.00 -2.60 3.15
CA LYS A 142 -18.48 -2.40 1.78
C LYS A 142 -16.96 -2.42 1.72
N LEU A 143 -16.31 -1.77 2.68
CA LEU A 143 -14.85 -1.78 2.80
C LEU A 143 -14.34 -3.21 2.95
N LEU A 144 -14.91 -3.99 3.87
CA LEU A 144 -14.52 -5.37 4.12
C LEU A 144 -14.82 -6.28 2.92
N ALA A 145 -15.92 -6.08 2.21
CA ALA A 145 -16.21 -6.84 0.99
C ALA A 145 -15.20 -6.53 -0.13
N ALA A 146 -14.85 -5.26 -0.32
CA ALA A 146 -13.83 -4.85 -1.29
C ALA A 146 -12.44 -5.38 -0.90
N TRP A 147 -12.08 -5.28 0.38
CA TRP A 147 -10.82 -5.78 0.90
C TRP A 147 -10.71 -7.31 0.79
N ALA A 148 -11.76 -8.05 1.15
CA ALA A 148 -11.80 -9.50 0.98
C ALA A 148 -11.70 -9.91 -0.50
N ALA A 149 -12.33 -9.15 -1.41
CA ALA A 149 -12.16 -9.34 -2.84
C ALA A 149 -10.70 -9.12 -3.28
N SER A 150 -10.05 -8.04 -2.83
CA SER A 150 -8.62 -7.80 -3.09
C SER A 150 -7.72 -8.89 -2.50
N CYS A 151 -8.01 -9.37 -1.29
CA CYS A 151 -7.30 -10.48 -0.65
C CYS A 151 -7.46 -11.80 -1.42
N ALA A 152 -8.58 -12.02 -2.12
CA ALA A 152 -8.73 -13.22 -2.97
C ALA A 152 -7.68 -13.25 -4.10
N PHE A 153 -7.40 -12.10 -4.73
CA PHE A 153 -6.32 -11.99 -5.71
C PHE A 153 -4.95 -12.22 -5.08
N LEU A 154 -4.70 -11.65 -3.89
CA LEU A 154 -3.45 -11.86 -3.16
C LEU A 154 -3.24 -13.34 -2.79
N VAL A 155 -4.28 -14.03 -2.30
CA VAL A 155 -4.24 -15.46 -1.97
C VAL A 155 -3.94 -16.30 -3.21
N LEU A 156 -4.51 -15.96 -4.37
CA LEU A 156 -4.16 -16.61 -5.64
C LEU A 156 -2.71 -16.38 -6.08
N SER A 157 -2.09 -15.29 -5.62
CA SER A 157 -0.67 -15.01 -5.87
C SER A 157 0.29 -15.71 -4.90
N VAL A 158 -0.18 -16.15 -3.73
CA VAL A 158 0.64 -16.85 -2.72
C VAL A 158 1.40 -18.06 -3.27
N PRO A 159 0.82 -18.99 -4.08
CA PRO A 159 1.60 -20.12 -4.60
C PRO A 159 2.78 -19.68 -5.47
N PHE A 160 2.67 -18.57 -6.21
CA PHE A 160 3.77 -18.04 -7.03
C PHE A 160 4.84 -17.36 -6.17
N LEU A 161 4.44 -16.62 -5.14
CA LEU A 161 5.38 -16.07 -4.16
C LEU A 161 6.10 -17.19 -3.39
N ALA A 162 5.39 -18.24 -2.99
CA ALA A 162 5.95 -19.41 -2.31
C ALA A 162 6.94 -20.16 -3.22
N MET A 163 6.63 -20.30 -4.51
CA MET A 163 7.55 -20.86 -5.50
C MET A 163 8.82 -20.01 -5.62
N ALA A 164 8.70 -18.67 -5.65
CA ALA A 164 9.84 -17.75 -5.67
C ALA A 164 10.69 -17.84 -4.39
N THR A 165 10.07 -17.92 -3.22
CA THR A 165 10.76 -18.14 -1.94
C THR A 165 11.50 -19.48 -1.91
N ALA A 166 10.89 -20.54 -2.44
CA ALA A 166 11.51 -21.87 -2.48
C ALA A 166 12.72 -21.97 -3.44
N ALA A 167 12.89 -20.99 -4.34
CA ALA A 167 13.96 -20.97 -5.33
C ALA A 167 15.29 -20.39 -4.80
N GLY A 168 15.34 -19.88 -3.56
CA GLY A 168 16.56 -19.36 -2.96
C GLY A 168 16.57 -19.36 -1.43
N PRO A 169 17.57 -18.73 -0.80
CA PRO A 169 17.74 -18.72 0.64
C PRO A 169 16.78 -17.78 1.39
N THR A 170 15.83 -17.13 0.70
CA THR A 170 14.90 -16.20 1.33
C THR A 170 14.06 -16.89 2.41
N PRO A 171 14.00 -16.36 3.64
CA PRO A 171 13.30 -17.04 4.71
C PRO A 171 11.77 -17.01 4.50
N TRP A 172 11.10 -18.12 4.81
CA TRP A 172 9.63 -18.25 4.69
C TRP A 172 8.85 -17.23 5.54
N TRP A 173 9.46 -16.68 6.59
CA TRP A 173 8.85 -15.60 7.37
C TRP A 173 8.71 -14.30 6.56
N SER A 174 9.61 -14.04 5.60
CA SER A 174 9.52 -12.88 4.72
C SER A 174 8.29 -12.95 3.82
N LEU A 175 7.97 -14.14 3.30
CA LEU A 175 6.73 -14.38 2.55
C LEU A 175 5.50 -13.96 3.37
N LEU A 176 5.42 -14.38 4.63
CA LEU A 176 4.30 -14.01 5.49
C LEU A 176 4.24 -12.50 5.72
N ARG A 177 5.37 -11.85 6.03
CA ARG A 177 5.42 -10.39 6.22
C ARG A 177 4.97 -9.64 4.98
N VAL A 178 5.47 -10.01 3.80
CA VAL A 178 5.09 -9.40 2.52
C VAL A 178 3.58 -9.55 2.27
N VAL A 179 3.02 -10.76 2.45
CA VAL A 179 1.58 -10.98 2.27
C VAL A 179 0.76 -10.12 3.24
N LEU A 180 1.16 -10.02 4.51
CA LEU A 180 0.47 -9.18 5.50
C LEU A 180 0.58 -7.69 5.17
N LEU A 181 1.77 -7.19 4.81
CA LEU A 181 1.99 -5.79 4.42
C LEU A 181 1.16 -5.43 3.19
N ILE A 182 1.15 -6.28 2.16
CA ILE A 182 0.31 -6.08 0.98
C ILE A 182 -1.16 -6.05 1.40
N ALA A 183 -1.63 -7.01 2.20
CA ALA A 183 -3.03 -7.03 2.65
C ALA A 183 -3.45 -5.74 3.39
N VAL A 184 -2.57 -5.16 4.22
CA VAL A 184 -2.83 -3.89 4.91
C VAL A 184 -2.81 -2.70 3.93
N LEU A 185 -1.88 -2.66 2.98
CA LEU A 185 -1.86 -1.64 1.94
C LEU A 185 -3.13 -1.70 1.07
N LEU A 186 -3.62 -2.90 0.75
CA LEU A 186 -4.86 -3.09 -0.01
C LEU A 186 -6.09 -2.55 0.75
N VAL A 187 -6.19 -2.75 2.07
CA VAL A 187 -7.33 -2.16 2.83
C VAL A 187 -7.27 -0.63 2.84
N ALA A 188 -6.07 -0.04 2.94
CA ALA A 188 -5.88 1.41 2.87
C ALA A 188 -6.37 1.95 1.51
N VAL A 189 -5.94 1.32 0.41
CA VAL A 189 -6.38 1.71 -0.95
C VAL A 189 -7.88 1.50 -1.14
N CYS A 190 -8.45 0.40 -0.63
CA CYS A 190 -9.90 0.19 -0.64
C CYS A 190 -10.63 1.33 0.07
N ALA A 191 -10.13 1.78 1.23
CA ALA A 191 -10.77 2.82 2.02
C ALA A 191 -10.66 4.22 1.36
N ILE A 192 -9.53 4.52 0.70
CA ILE A 192 -9.37 5.71 -0.15
C ILE A 192 -10.41 5.68 -1.28
N GLY A 193 -10.51 4.55 -2.00
CA GLY A 193 -11.47 4.38 -3.09
C GLY A 193 -12.92 4.52 -2.65
N LEU A 194 -13.27 3.97 -1.48
CA LEU A 194 -14.59 4.10 -0.88
C LEU A 194 -14.91 5.58 -0.58
N GLY A 195 -13.94 6.32 -0.02
CA GLY A 195 -14.06 7.75 0.24
C GLY A 195 -14.29 8.56 -1.04
N MET A 196 -13.49 8.32 -2.08
CA MET A 196 -13.66 8.96 -3.40
C MET A 196 -15.01 8.62 -4.04
N SER A 197 -15.48 7.37 -3.90
CA SER A 197 -16.80 6.92 -4.37
C SER A 197 -17.94 7.68 -3.70
N ALA A 198 -17.79 7.97 -2.40
CA ALA A 198 -18.80 8.71 -1.66
C ALA A 198 -18.79 10.21 -2.00
N LEU A 199 -17.61 10.79 -2.23
CA LEU A 199 -17.39 12.22 -2.54
C LEU A 199 -17.86 12.62 -3.93
N VAL A 200 -17.51 11.83 -4.94
CA VAL A 200 -17.73 12.19 -6.35
C VAL A 200 -19.00 11.55 -6.87
N SER A 201 -19.87 12.35 -7.48
CA SER A 201 -21.16 11.88 -8.00
C SER A 201 -21.04 11.01 -9.26
N ARG A 202 -20.00 11.22 -10.06
CA ARG A 202 -19.74 10.44 -11.28
C ARG A 202 -18.80 9.26 -10.99
N THR A 203 -19.20 8.05 -11.40
CA THR A 203 -18.40 6.82 -11.28
C THR A 203 -17.00 6.97 -11.87
N ALA A 204 -16.91 7.46 -13.11
CA ALA A 204 -15.62 7.63 -13.80
C ALA A 204 -14.68 8.58 -13.04
N GLY A 205 -15.21 9.70 -12.52
CA GLY A 205 -14.41 10.68 -11.77
C GLY A 205 -13.86 10.11 -10.46
N SER A 206 -14.66 9.33 -9.73
CA SER A 206 -14.21 8.64 -8.52
C SER A 206 -13.04 7.69 -8.80
N THR A 207 -13.15 6.87 -9.86
CA THR A 207 -12.11 5.92 -10.24
C THR A 207 -10.81 6.62 -10.62
N VAL A 208 -10.88 7.67 -11.45
CA VAL A 208 -9.69 8.43 -11.86
C VAL A 208 -9.01 9.09 -10.65
N LEU A 209 -9.75 9.74 -9.76
CA LEU A 209 -9.16 10.35 -8.57
C LEU A 209 -8.53 9.32 -7.62
N THR A 210 -9.14 8.14 -7.49
CA THR A 210 -8.54 7.06 -6.69
C THR A 210 -7.21 6.63 -7.30
N PHE A 211 -7.14 6.47 -8.61
CA PHE A 211 -5.88 6.17 -9.31
C PHE A 211 -4.85 7.28 -9.19
N ILE A 212 -5.25 8.56 -9.22
CA ILE A 212 -4.34 9.69 -9.00
C ILE A 212 -3.73 9.62 -7.60
N VAL A 213 -4.51 9.32 -6.56
CA VAL A 213 -3.97 9.17 -5.19
C VAL A 213 -2.99 8.01 -5.09
N VAL A 214 -3.33 6.86 -5.68
CA VAL A 214 -2.42 5.69 -5.71
C VAL A 214 -1.14 6.02 -6.49
N ALA A 215 -1.26 6.64 -7.67
CA ALA A 215 -0.10 7.07 -8.46
C ALA A 215 0.73 8.14 -7.74
N ALA A 216 0.11 8.99 -6.94
CA ALA A 216 0.81 10.01 -6.17
C ALA A 216 1.76 9.38 -5.14
N VAL A 217 1.29 8.37 -4.43
CA VAL A 217 2.06 7.64 -3.42
C VAL A 217 3.09 6.70 -4.07
N THR A 218 2.77 6.08 -5.21
CA THR A 218 3.63 5.10 -5.88
C THR A 218 4.70 5.71 -6.79
N PHE A 219 4.39 6.76 -7.56
CA PHE A 219 5.30 7.30 -8.58
C PHE A 219 5.67 8.75 -8.31
N ILE A 220 4.70 9.58 -7.91
CA ILE A 220 4.96 11.02 -7.73
C ILE A 220 5.81 11.26 -6.47
N ALA A 221 5.61 10.50 -5.39
CA ALA A 221 6.38 10.70 -4.16
C ALA A 221 7.89 10.42 -4.35
N PRO A 222 8.33 9.30 -4.97
CA PRO A 222 9.73 9.11 -5.34
C PRO A 222 10.26 10.14 -6.35
N LEU A 223 9.43 10.56 -7.32
CA LEU A 223 9.81 11.61 -8.25
C LEU A 223 10.08 12.94 -7.54
N MET A 224 9.21 13.32 -6.60
CA MET A 224 9.37 14.53 -5.79
C MET A 224 10.59 14.44 -4.89
N PHE A 225 10.90 13.27 -4.33
CA PHE A 225 12.15 13.05 -3.61
C PHE A 225 13.37 13.38 -4.48
N GLY A 226 13.43 12.84 -5.70
CA GLY A 226 14.51 13.14 -6.64
C GLY A 226 14.60 14.62 -7.00
N LEU A 227 13.47 15.31 -7.17
CA LEU A 227 13.45 16.75 -7.43
C LEU A 227 13.93 17.59 -6.23
N THR A 228 13.71 17.11 -5.00
CA THR A 228 14.19 17.79 -3.79
C THR A 228 15.66 17.56 -3.51
N TYR A 229 16.30 16.58 -4.15
CA TYR A 229 17.69 16.21 -3.89
C TYR A 229 18.66 17.40 -4.04
N SER A 230 18.54 18.15 -5.14
CA SER A 230 19.38 19.34 -5.37
C SER A 230 19.07 20.49 -4.41
N ALA A 231 17.80 20.64 -4.01
CA ALA A 231 17.38 21.69 -3.08
C ALA A 231 17.91 21.48 -1.66
N VAL A 232 18.25 20.24 -1.32
CA VAL A 232 18.73 19.82 0.00
C VAL A 232 20.24 19.54 -0.02
N SER A 233 20.93 19.94 -1.09
CA SER A 233 22.37 19.82 -1.19
C SER A 233 23.09 21.14 -0.83
N SER A 234 24.03 21.07 0.10
CA SER A 234 24.90 22.16 0.53
C SER A 234 26.37 21.77 0.38
N HIS A 235 27.23 22.76 0.13
CA HIS A 235 28.68 22.55 0.14
C HIS A 235 29.17 22.69 1.58
N GLU A 236 29.77 21.62 2.08
CA GLU A 236 30.28 21.51 3.44
C GLU A 236 31.65 20.83 3.40
N THR A 237 32.48 21.14 4.39
CA THR A 237 33.77 20.49 4.59
C THR A 237 33.53 19.08 5.13
N VAL A 238 33.80 18.07 4.31
CA VAL A 238 33.72 16.65 4.68
C VAL A 238 35.09 16.07 4.95
N ARG A 239 35.13 15.01 5.74
CA ARG A 239 36.32 14.18 5.89
C ARG A 239 36.27 13.07 4.86
N VAL A 240 37.18 13.10 3.90
CA VAL A 240 37.37 12.05 2.90
C VAL A 240 38.47 11.13 3.38
N TYR A 241 38.17 9.83 3.50
CA TYR A 241 39.16 8.79 3.71
C TYR A 241 39.61 8.30 2.33
N GLY A 242 40.87 8.53 2.00
CA GLY A 242 41.35 8.23 0.66
C GLY A 242 42.85 8.33 0.53
N MET A 243 43.32 8.20 -0.70
CA MET A 243 44.74 8.18 -1.00
C MET A 243 45.35 9.57 -0.80
N PRO A 244 46.52 9.68 -0.15
CA PRO A 244 47.19 10.96 -0.04
C PRO A 244 47.56 11.47 -1.45
N SER A 245 47.33 12.75 -1.71
CA SER A 245 47.64 13.40 -2.99
C SER A 245 49.12 13.32 -3.39
N SER A 246 50.00 13.02 -2.43
CA SER A 246 51.44 12.80 -2.62
C SER A 246 51.82 11.38 -3.03
N TRP A 247 50.87 10.43 -3.11
CA TRP A 247 51.16 9.05 -3.49
C TRP A 247 51.48 8.95 -4.98
N ASN A 248 52.59 8.27 -5.29
CA ASN A 248 53.16 8.20 -6.63
C ASN A 248 53.23 6.77 -7.20
N GLY A 249 52.69 5.77 -6.49
CA GLY A 249 52.72 4.36 -6.91
C GLY A 249 53.90 3.54 -6.42
N ASP A 250 54.90 4.14 -5.76
CA ASP A 250 56.15 3.46 -5.41
C ASP A 250 56.14 2.73 -4.06
N THR A 251 55.13 2.96 -3.22
CA THR A 251 54.99 2.37 -1.87
C THR A 251 53.59 1.82 -1.65
N ALA A 252 53.46 0.88 -0.71
CA ALA A 252 52.16 0.41 -0.25
C ALA A 252 51.31 1.62 0.18
N VAL A 253 50.14 1.76 -0.43
CA VAL A 253 49.26 2.90 -0.19
C VAL A 253 48.65 2.79 1.21
N GLN A 254 48.66 3.90 1.95
CA GLN A 254 47.99 4.03 3.24
C GLN A 254 47.00 5.18 3.14
N CYS A 255 45.73 4.89 3.39
CA CYS A 255 44.69 5.89 3.29
C CYS A 255 44.71 6.82 4.51
N VAL A 256 44.46 8.10 4.25
CA VAL A 256 44.48 9.17 5.26
C VAL A 256 43.21 10.00 5.18
N TRP A 257 42.81 10.55 6.33
CA TRP A 257 41.71 11.50 6.40
C TRP A 257 42.16 12.87 5.90
N THR A 258 41.49 13.35 4.86
CA THR A 258 41.69 14.70 4.30
C THR A 258 40.38 15.47 4.38
N GLU A 259 40.45 16.77 4.67
CA GLU A 259 39.27 17.64 4.63
C GLU A 259 39.10 18.22 3.23
N GLU A 260 37.92 18.04 2.63
CA GLU A 260 37.58 18.57 1.30
C GLU A 260 36.20 19.24 1.33
N GLU A 261 36.04 20.30 0.54
CA GLU A 261 34.71 20.90 0.31
C GLU A 261 33.96 20.07 -0.74
N ARG A 262 32.85 19.44 -0.34
CA ARG A 262 32.02 18.60 -1.23
C ARG A 262 30.55 18.97 -1.12
N PRO A 263 29.78 18.77 -2.22
CA PRO A 263 28.32 18.85 -2.14
C PRO A 263 27.79 17.62 -1.38
N ILE A 264 27.23 17.87 -0.20
CA ILE A 264 26.53 16.86 0.60
C ILE A 264 25.03 17.05 0.40
N ALA A 265 24.26 15.96 0.31
CA ALA A 265 22.80 16.01 0.30
C ALA A 265 22.22 15.55 1.64
N HIS A 266 21.50 16.45 2.31
CA HIS A 266 20.83 16.23 3.61
C HIS A 266 19.50 15.46 3.46
N THR A 267 19.57 14.25 2.90
CA THR A 267 18.40 13.44 2.54
C THR A 267 17.53 13.00 3.73
N GLU A 268 18.03 13.13 4.96
CA GLU A 268 17.30 12.95 6.21
C GLU A 268 16.17 13.99 6.43
N LEU A 269 16.11 15.03 5.60
CA LEU A 269 15.00 15.99 5.58
C LEU A 269 13.85 15.56 4.66
N THR A 270 14.10 14.74 3.65
CA THR A 270 13.14 14.41 2.58
C THR A 270 12.81 12.92 2.46
N TRP A 271 13.43 12.04 3.26
CA TRP A 271 13.17 10.59 3.28
C TRP A 271 11.69 10.22 3.44
N GLY A 272 10.90 11.08 4.10
CA GLY A 272 9.46 10.89 4.26
C GLY A 272 8.71 10.73 2.93
N LEU A 273 9.20 11.34 1.84
CA LEU A 273 8.62 11.16 0.50
C LEU A 273 8.78 9.74 -0.03
N LEU A 274 9.91 9.08 0.27
CA LEU A 274 10.11 7.66 -0.07
C LEU A 274 9.38 6.74 0.89
N ALA A 275 9.33 7.07 2.19
CA ALA A 275 8.71 6.23 3.20
C ALA A 275 7.24 5.91 2.88
N VAL A 276 6.51 6.86 2.30
CA VAL A 276 5.08 6.69 1.96
C VAL A 276 4.84 5.69 0.83
N ASN A 277 5.87 5.40 0.03
CA ASN A 277 5.77 4.55 -1.15
C ASN A 277 5.45 3.08 -0.79
N PRO A 278 4.45 2.43 -1.41
CA PRO A 278 4.06 1.07 -1.06
C PRO A 278 5.17 0.03 -1.31
N PHE A 279 6.02 0.25 -2.33
CA PHE A 279 7.13 -0.64 -2.65
C PHE A 279 8.25 -0.53 -1.63
N VAL A 280 8.54 0.70 -1.16
CA VAL A 280 9.48 0.95 -0.06
C VAL A 280 9.01 0.31 1.25
N ILE A 281 7.71 0.46 1.58
CA ILE A 281 7.11 -0.16 2.76
C ILE A 281 7.27 -1.68 2.73
N VAL A 282 7.00 -2.30 1.59
CA VAL A 282 7.15 -3.75 1.44
C VAL A 282 8.61 -4.18 1.46
N ALA A 283 9.52 -3.44 0.82
CA ALA A 283 10.95 -3.77 0.80
C ALA A 283 11.59 -3.69 2.19
N ASP A 284 11.41 -2.58 2.90
CA ASP A 284 11.97 -2.42 4.26
C ASP A 284 11.27 -3.32 5.29
N GLY A 285 9.99 -3.63 5.08
CA GLY A 285 9.20 -4.52 5.94
C GLY A 285 9.29 -6.01 5.61
N ALA A 286 9.84 -6.40 4.46
CA ALA A 286 9.91 -7.79 4.01
C ALA A 286 10.71 -8.66 4.99
N GLY A 287 11.68 -8.06 5.69
CA GLY A 287 12.55 -8.79 6.61
C GLY A 287 13.33 -9.88 5.89
N THR A 288 13.80 -9.60 4.67
CA THR A 288 14.85 -10.38 4.02
C THR A 288 16.16 -10.19 4.80
N GLY A 289 17.08 -11.15 4.68
CA GLY A 289 18.37 -11.12 5.38
C GLY A 289 19.23 -9.92 4.97
N ASP A 290 20.37 -9.74 5.63
CA ASP A 290 21.31 -8.70 5.24
C ASP A 290 21.96 -9.05 3.91
N VAL A 291 22.23 -8.01 3.12
CA VAL A 291 22.85 -8.13 1.81
C VAL A 291 24.34 -8.34 2.04
N ASP A 292 24.80 -9.60 2.03
CA ASP A 292 26.23 -9.85 1.80
C ASP A 292 26.58 -9.37 0.39
N SER A 293 27.80 -8.87 0.18
CA SER A 293 28.28 -8.28 -1.09
C SER A 293 28.15 -9.21 -2.31
N SER A 294 27.95 -10.51 -2.10
CA SER A 294 27.69 -11.53 -3.12
C SER A 294 26.20 -11.80 -3.41
N SER A 295 25.28 -11.30 -2.59
CA SER A 295 23.86 -11.63 -2.65
C SER A 295 23.06 -10.60 -3.47
N SER A 296 22.29 -11.08 -4.45
CA SER A 296 21.40 -10.24 -5.26
C SER A 296 20.01 -10.05 -4.62
N ASP A 297 19.93 -9.59 -3.37
CA ASP A 297 18.63 -9.29 -2.74
C ASP A 297 18.13 -7.89 -3.11
N ALA A 298 17.22 -7.81 -4.09
CA ALA A 298 16.66 -6.53 -4.53
C ALA A 298 15.78 -5.84 -3.47
N LEU A 299 15.08 -6.60 -2.61
CA LEU A 299 14.27 -6.01 -1.53
C LEU A 299 15.18 -5.49 -0.41
N GLY A 300 16.20 -6.27 -0.04
CA GLY A 300 17.27 -5.86 0.87
C GLY A 300 18.00 -4.62 0.36
N GLY A 301 18.40 -4.60 -0.92
CA GLY A 301 19.02 -3.42 -1.53
C GLY A 301 18.13 -2.16 -1.44
N LEU A 302 16.82 -2.28 -1.72
CA LEU A 302 15.92 -1.14 -1.59
C LEU A 302 15.70 -0.71 -0.12
N ARG A 303 15.62 -1.66 0.82
CA ARG A 303 15.59 -1.41 2.26
C ARG A 303 16.82 -0.59 2.68
N ASP A 304 17.97 -1.01 2.21
CA ASP A 304 19.28 -0.48 2.58
C ASP A 304 19.47 0.93 2.04
N VAL A 305 19.14 1.15 0.76
CA VAL A 305 19.12 2.48 0.14
C VAL A 305 18.20 3.44 0.91
N VAL A 306 17.00 3.00 1.29
CA VAL A 306 16.06 3.88 2.00
C VAL A 306 16.53 4.20 3.42
N ARG A 307 17.20 3.25 4.10
CA ARG A 307 17.80 3.48 5.42
C ARG A 307 19.03 4.37 5.38
N GLN A 308 19.80 4.33 4.29
CA GLN A 308 20.88 5.28 4.02
C GLN A 308 20.33 6.69 3.76
N VAL A 309 19.29 6.80 2.93
CA VAL A 309 18.57 8.06 2.69
C VAL A 309 17.98 8.65 3.98
N ARG A 310 17.52 7.79 4.90
CA ARG A 310 17.03 8.24 6.21
C ARG A 310 18.15 8.69 7.13
N ALA A 311 19.29 8.01 7.11
CA ALA A 311 20.45 8.41 7.91
C ALA A 311 21.00 9.77 7.45
N GLY A 312 20.90 10.05 6.15
CA GLY A 312 21.51 11.23 5.56
C GLY A 312 23.02 11.10 5.53
N ALA A 313 23.68 12.20 5.20
CA ALA A 313 25.13 12.24 5.18
C ALA A 313 25.69 12.46 6.59
N ASN A 314 26.72 11.72 6.96
CA ASN A 314 27.42 11.85 8.24
C ASN A 314 28.70 12.73 8.14
N GLY A 315 28.91 13.39 7.01
CA GLY A 315 30.11 14.21 6.75
C GLY A 315 31.39 13.41 6.53
N GLN A 316 31.28 12.09 6.32
CA GLN A 316 32.40 11.19 6.06
C GLN A 316 32.18 10.47 4.73
N VAL A 317 33.21 10.41 3.90
CA VAL A 317 33.18 9.70 2.61
C VAL A 317 34.40 8.80 2.56
N ASP A 318 34.19 7.53 2.24
CA ASP A 318 35.27 6.59 2.00
C ASP A 318 35.47 6.39 0.49
N GLU A 319 36.68 6.68 0.02
CA GLU A 319 37.15 6.48 -1.34
C GLU A 319 38.41 5.61 -1.36
N CYS A 320 38.80 5.03 -0.23
CA CYS A 320 39.92 4.13 -0.12
C CYS A 320 39.57 2.75 -0.66
N TRP A 321 40.25 2.32 -1.72
CA TRP A 321 40.10 0.97 -2.28
C TRP A 321 41.20 -0.01 -1.83
N ALA A 322 42.15 0.46 -1.02
CA ALA A 322 43.35 -0.29 -0.67
C ALA A 322 43.38 -0.84 0.76
N ASP A 323 42.52 -0.32 1.62
CA ASP A 323 42.23 -0.91 2.93
C ASP A 323 40.92 -1.73 2.77
N ASP A 324 40.96 -2.99 3.23
CA ASP A 324 39.79 -3.89 3.22
C ASP A 324 38.86 -3.64 4.42
N ASP A 325 39.11 -2.59 5.21
CA ASP A 325 38.20 -2.18 6.28
C ASP A 325 36.90 -1.68 5.64
N GLU A 326 35.82 -2.46 5.74
CA GLU A 326 34.48 -2.06 5.28
C GLU A 326 34.02 -0.82 6.06
N PHE A 327 34.25 0.35 5.50
CA PHE A 327 33.61 1.57 5.98
C PHE A 327 32.13 1.52 5.62
N GLU A 328 31.29 1.12 6.57
CA GLU A 328 29.84 1.12 6.37
C GLU A 328 29.35 2.55 6.18
N ALA A 329 28.74 2.82 5.02
CA ALA A 329 28.06 4.09 4.78
C ALA A 329 27.02 4.35 5.89
N ALA A 330 26.84 5.62 6.26
CA ALA A 330 25.87 6.02 7.29
C ALA A 330 24.50 5.37 7.04
N ARG A 331 24.09 4.49 7.95
CA ARG A 331 22.87 3.72 7.85
C ARG A 331 22.07 3.86 9.13
N SER A 332 20.76 4.09 8.98
CA SER A 332 19.85 4.09 10.12
C SER A 332 19.38 2.67 10.39
N ASP A 333 19.58 2.19 11.61
CA ASP A 333 19.02 0.89 12.06
C ASP A 333 17.50 0.90 12.17
N ASP A 334 16.91 2.10 12.25
CA ASP A 334 15.48 2.26 12.45
C ASP A 334 14.68 1.91 11.18
N PRO A 335 13.66 1.03 11.29
CA PRO A 335 12.80 0.70 10.16
C PRO A 335 11.96 1.91 9.73
N VAL A 336 11.81 2.05 8.41
CA VAL A 336 11.11 3.13 7.71
C VAL A 336 9.66 2.73 7.43
N TRP A 337 9.41 1.44 7.16
CA TRP A 337 8.12 0.87 6.78
C TRP A 337 6.97 1.21 7.75
N PRO A 338 7.14 1.30 9.09
CA PRO A 338 6.02 1.59 9.99
C PRO A 338 5.44 2.99 9.77
N TRP A 339 6.29 3.97 9.46
CA TRP A 339 5.89 5.35 9.20
C TRP A 339 5.10 5.45 7.89
N GLY A 340 5.62 4.81 6.84
CA GLY A 340 4.96 4.72 5.54
C GLY A 340 3.60 4.02 5.60
N LEU A 341 3.58 2.85 6.25
CA LEU A 341 2.35 2.08 6.44
C LEU A 341 1.33 2.85 7.26
N GLY A 342 1.79 3.49 8.35
CA GLY A 342 0.97 4.35 9.20
C GLY A 342 0.30 5.47 8.40
N LEU A 343 1.03 6.18 7.54
CA LEU A 343 0.46 7.23 6.72
C LEU A 343 -0.57 6.70 5.72
N ASN A 344 -0.27 5.57 5.05
CA ASN A 344 -1.22 4.94 4.12
C ASN A 344 -2.52 4.54 4.83
N VAL A 345 -2.42 3.94 6.02
CA VAL A 345 -3.58 3.59 6.85
C VAL A 345 -4.33 4.83 7.30
N LEU A 346 -3.65 5.93 7.66
CA LEU A 346 -4.29 7.21 7.99
C LEU A 346 -5.04 7.81 6.81
N LEU A 347 -4.47 7.78 5.60
CA LEU A 347 -5.15 8.20 4.37
C LEU A 347 -6.40 7.35 4.10
N GLY A 348 -6.29 6.02 4.28
CA GLY A 348 -7.42 5.10 4.22
C GLY A 348 -8.50 5.43 5.25
N ALA A 349 -8.12 5.64 6.51
CA ALA A 349 -9.03 6.01 7.59
C ALA A 349 -9.75 7.33 7.30
N ALA A 350 -9.05 8.33 6.75
CA ALA A 350 -9.67 9.58 6.30
C ALA A 350 -10.72 9.32 5.20
N GLY A 351 -10.40 8.47 4.21
CA GLY A 351 -11.33 8.04 3.17
C GLY A 351 -12.59 7.36 3.74
N TYR A 352 -12.41 6.47 4.71
CA TYR A 352 -13.51 5.82 5.43
C TYR A 352 -14.39 6.83 6.19
N VAL A 353 -13.79 7.75 6.96
CA VAL A 353 -14.51 8.79 7.70
C VAL A 353 -15.34 9.66 6.75
N VAL A 354 -14.77 10.02 5.61
CA VAL A 354 -15.46 10.77 4.56
C VAL A 354 -16.66 9.98 4.02
N ALA A 355 -16.51 8.68 3.76
CA ALA A 355 -17.60 7.82 3.30
C ALA A 355 -18.75 7.78 4.31
N VAL A 356 -18.46 7.57 5.60
CA VAL A 356 -19.48 7.58 6.66
C VAL A 356 -20.21 8.91 6.74
N ARG A 357 -19.48 10.03 6.71
CA ARG A 357 -20.08 11.38 6.73
C ARG A 357 -20.98 11.62 5.52
N ARG A 358 -20.58 11.21 4.32
CA ARG A 358 -21.38 11.41 3.10
C ARG A 358 -22.61 10.51 3.04
N LEU A 359 -22.55 9.29 3.57
CA LEU A 359 -23.70 8.40 3.67
C LEU A 359 -24.74 8.88 4.70
N SER A 360 -24.31 9.68 5.69
CA SER A 360 -25.20 10.24 6.72
C SER A 360 -26.03 11.45 6.28
N VAL A 361 -25.72 12.08 5.13
CA VAL A 361 -26.47 13.25 4.65
C VAL A 361 -27.84 12.79 4.12
N PRO A 362 -28.96 13.28 4.68
CA PRO A 362 -30.31 12.90 4.23
C PRO A 362 -30.53 13.28 2.76
N GLN A 363 -31.16 12.41 1.97
CA GLN A 363 -31.43 12.67 0.55
C GLN A 363 -32.25 13.95 0.29
N ARG A 364 -32.98 14.42 1.31
CA ARG A 364 -33.81 15.63 1.24
C ARG A 364 -33.02 16.92 1.01
N THR A 365 -31.70 16.91 1.21
CA THR A 365 -30.80 18.06 0.99
C THR A 365 -29.91 17.92 -0.26
N LEU A 366 -30.23 17.00 -1.19
CA LEU A 366 -29.43 16.82 -2.39
C LEU A 366 -29.57 18.00 -3.37
N PRO A 367 -28.46 18.44 -4.02
CA PRO A 367 -28.50 19.48 -5.05
C PRO A 367 -29.43 19.09 -6.21
N ARG A 368 -30.19 20.06 -6.73
CA ARG A 368 -31.10 19.87 -7.88
C ARG A 368 -30.35 19.22 -9.05
N GLY A 369 -30.88 18.11 -9.58
CA GLY A 369 -30.32 17.38 -10.72
C GLY A 369 -29.84 15.95 -10.41
N THR A 370 -29.92 15.49 -9.16
CA THR A 370 -29.72 14.07 -8.83
C THR A 370 -30.98 13.28 -9.19
N ARG A 371 -30.93 12.48 -10.28
CA ARG A 371 -32.00 11.52 -10.57
C ARG A 371 -31.91 10.38 -9.56
N VAL A 372 -32.99 10.15 -8.82
CA VAL A 372 -33.20 8.98 -7.97
C VAL A 372 -34.43 8.28 -8.53
N ALA A 373 -34.31 7.00 -8.83
CA ALA A 373 -35.43 6.13 -9.18
C ALA A 373 -36.18 5.71 -7.92
#